data_AF-A0A972V2G6-F1
#
_entry.id   AF-A0A972V2G6-F1
#
_cell.length_a   1.000
_cell.length_b   1.000
_cell.length_c   1.000
_cell.angle_alpha   90.00
_cell.angle_beta   90.00
_cell.angle_gamma   90.00
#
_symmetry.space_group_name_H-M   'P 1'
#
loop_
_entity.id
_entity.type
_entity.pdbx_description
1 polymer ?
#
loop_
_entity_poly.entity_id
_entity_poly.type
_entity_poly.pdbx_seq_one_letter_code
_entity_poly.pdbx_strand_id
1 'polypeptide(L)'
;AAKGSGMICPNMATMLAFFTTDAAIEKAALKRAFKESVTDSFNRISVDGDMSTNDSAIVFANGMAGNKIVKKGSADYSRFSNALKFISGELAKKIVLDGEGARRFVEIKVSGAKTKGHAEKIARHIADSSLIKTMIAGGDPNWGRVAASVGSSGVGIKQSKLSIYFGNKLVMKNGAAVNVSRKALLGIFKKKEIEVTVDLASGSSSSKVWTCDLTEEYVRINSRYET
;
A
#
# COMPACT_ATOMS: atom_id res chain seq x y z
N ALA A 1 -11.21 -4.62 14.24
CA ALA A 1 -11.76 -5.34 13.08
C ALA A 1 -11.82 -4.39 11.88
N ALA A 2 -11.69 -4.89 10.65
CA ALA A 2 -11.85 -4.09 9.44
C ALA A 2 -12.62 -4.87 8.37
N LYS A 3 -13.42 -4.18 7.55
CA LYS A 3 -14.18 -4.75 6.42
C LYS A 3 -14.01 -3.89 5.17
N GLY A 4 -13.79 -4.54 4.03
CA GLY A 4 -13.71 -3.95 2.68
C GLY A 4 -13.00 -4.93 1.74
N SER A 5 -13.52 -5.13 0.52
CA SER A 5 -13.01 -6.09 -0.47
C SER A 5 -13.05 -5.55 -1.91
N GLY A 6 -13.97 -4.62 -2.20
CA GLY A 6 -14.09 -3.85 -3.44
C GLY A 6 -14.40 -2.37 -3.15
N MET A 7 -14.25 -1.51 -4.17
CA MET A 7 -14.16 -0.05 -4.10
C MET A 7 -13.13 0.41 -3.07
N ILE A 8 -11.89 -0.07 -3.18
CA ILE A 8 -10.82 0.25 -2.23
C ILE A 8 -9.79 1.13 -2.91
N CYS A 9 -9.96 2.44 -2.81
CA CYS A 9 -8.95 3.42 -3.21
C CYS A 9 -8.96 4.63 -2.26
N PRO A 10 -8.50 4.48 -1.01
CA PRO A 10 -8.67 5.50 0.00
C PRO A 10 -7.97 6.83 -0.27
N ASN A 11 -8.74 7.91 -0.19
CA ASN A 11 -8.27 9.25 0.20
C ASN A 11 -9.04 9.77 1.43
N MET A 12 -9.76 8.89 2.14
CA MET A 12 -10.03 8.91 3.59
C MET A 12 -10.61 7.55 4.10
N ALA A 13 -11.06 6.61 3.26
CA ALA A 13 -11.13 5.12 3.41
C ALA A 13 -11.74 4.52 2.11
N THR A 14 -12.03 3.24 1.89
CA THR A 14 -13.35 2.60 1.95
C THR A 14 -13.19 1.33 2.69
N MET A 15 -13.36 1.48 3.97
CA MET A 15 -13.36 0.37 4.87
C MET A 15 -14.04 0.89 6.12
N LEU A 16 -14.71 -0.01 6.81
CA LEU A 16 -15.12 0.23 8.19
C LEU A 16 -14.07 -0.41 9.07
N ALA A 17 -13.26 0.39 9.77
CA ALA A 17 -12.22 -0.08 10.67
C ALA A 17 -12.51 0.39 12.11
N PHE A 18 -12.67 -0.56 13.03
CA PHE A 18 -12.96 -0.29 14.43
C PHE A 18 -11.84 -0.82 15.33
N PHE A 19 -11.37 0.05 16.22
CA PHE A 19 -10.32 -0.22 17.19
C PHE A 19 -10.86 0.01 18.60
N THR A 20 -10.56 -0.90 19.51
CA THR A 20 -10.87 -0.77 20.94
C THR A 20 -9.59 -0.99 21.73
N THR A 21 -9.42 -0.22 22.79
CA THR A 21 -8.30 -0.37 23.74
C THR A 21 -8.76 0.01 25.13
N ASP A 22 -8.17 -0.63 26.13
CA ASP A 22 -8.33 -0.32 27.53
C ASP A 22 -7.26 0.66 28.06
N ALA A 23 -6.30 1.07 27.22
CA ALA A 23 -5.26 2.00 27.60
C ALA A 23 -5.82 3.35 28.07
N ALA A 24 -5.36 3.83 29.22
CA ALA A 24 -5.59 5.21 29.65
C ALA A 24 -4.68 6.15 28.84
N ILE A 25 -5.26 6.96 27.96
CA ILE A 25 -4.53 7.84 27.02
C ILE A 25 -5.23 9.19 26.86
N GLU A 26 -4.46 10.27 26.77
CA GLU A 26 -5.01 11.60 26.49
C GLU A 26 -5.66 11.65 25.09
N LYS A 27 -6.82 12.32 24.99
CA LYS A 27 -7.56 12.46 23.73
C LYS A 27 -6.69 12.99 22.58
N ALA A 28 -5.82 13.97 22.84
CA ALA A 28 -4.93 14.54 21.83
C ALA A 28 -3.85 13.55 21.38
N ALA A 29 -3.32 12.74 22.31
CA ALA A 29 -2.35 11.69 22.01
C ALA A 29 -3.00 10.58 21.17
N LEU A 30 -4.18 10.10 21.58
CA LEU A 30 -4.95 9.10 20.83
C LEU A 30 -5.27 9.57 19.41
N LYS A 31 -5.81 10.78 19.26
CA LYS A 31 -6.17 11.35 17.95
C LYS A 31 -4.96 11.42 17.02
N ARG A 32 -3.79 11.81 17.54
CA ARG A 32 -2.56 11.88 16.75
C ARG A 32 -2.06 10.50 16.33
N ALA A 33 -1.92 9.58 17.29
CA ALA A 33 -1.48 8.22 17.01
C ALA A 33 -2.40 7.52 15.99
N PHE A 34 -3.70 7.71 16.14
CA PHE A 34 -4.70 7.16 15.24
C PHE A 34 -4.58 7.74 13.82
N LYS A 35 -4.53 9.08 13.68
CA LYS A 35 -4.36 9.73 12.37
C LYS A 35 -3.10 9.26 11.65
N GLU A 36 -1.97 9.19 12.36
CA GLU A 36 -0.72 8.69 11.80
C GLU A 36 -0.87 7.21 11.37
N SER A 37 -1.47 6.37 12.21
CA SER A 37 -1.69 4.95 11.89
C SER A 37 -2.51 4.77 10.62
N VAL A 38 -3.62 5.51 10.46
CA VAL A 38 -4.48 5.45 9.27
C VAL A 38 -3.74 5.95 8.02
N THR A 39 -2.99 7.05 8.16
CA THR A 39 -2.22 7.65 7.05
C THR A 39 -1.14 6.71 6.50
N ASP A 40 -0.51 5.93 7.37
CA ASP A 40 0.58 5.00 6.99
C ASP A 40 0.10 3.55 6.79
N SER A 41 -1.23 3.29 6.86
CA SER A 41 -1.81 1.96 6.62
C SER A 41 -2.97 1.97 5.62
N PHE A 42 -4.19 2.29 6.04
CA PHE A 42 -5.38 2.28 5.19
C PHE A 42 -5.28 3.27 4.03
N ASN A 43 -4.65 4.43 4.21
CA ASN A 43 -4.39 5.36 3.09
C ASN A 43 -3.24 4.90 2.18
N ARG A 44 -2.72 3.69 2.41
CA ARG A 44 -1.63 3.05 1.65
C ARG A 44 -2.08 1.76 0.98
N ILE A 45 -3.39 1.51 0.84
CA ILE A 45 -3.89 0.35 0.09
C ILE A 45 -4.66 0.79 -1.15
N SER A 46 -4.74 -0.08 -2.16
CA SER A 46 -5.66 0.06 -3.29
C SER A 46 -6.01 -1.31 -3.87
N VAL A 47 -7.28 -1.58 -4.17
CA VAL A 47 -7.75 -2.81 -4.86
C VAL A 47 -8.08 -2.52 -6.31
N ASP A 48 -8.95 -1.55 -6.57
CA ASP A 48 -9.53 -1.31 -7.91
C ASP A 48 -9.36 0.13 -8.41
N GLY A 49 -8.91 1.05 -7.56
CA GLY A 49 -8.78 2.45 -7.94
C GLY A 49 -10.04 3.30 -7.66
N ASP A 50 -11.12 2.67 -7.18
CA ASP A 50 -12.38 3.36 -6.89
C ASP A 50 -12.53 3.68 -5.40
N MET A 51 -12.78 4.96 -5.08
CA MET A 51 -12.98 5.43 -3.71
C MET A 51 -14.48 5.45 -3.38
N SER A 52 -14.89 4.75 -2.34
CA SER A 52 -16.28 4.79 -1.85
C SER A 52 -16.61 6.06 -1.08
N THR A 53 -17.91 6.18 -0.81
CA THR A 53 -18.56 7.29 -0.12
C THR A 53 -18.67 7.08 1.40
N ASN A 54 -18.35 5.90 1.94
CA ASN A 54 -18.71 5.49 3.32
C ASN A 54 -17.54 5.12 4.24
N ASP A 55 -16.33 5.21 3.72
CA ASP A 55 -15.06 5.41 4.39
C ASP A 55 -15.11 5.82 5.87
N SER A 56 -14.84 4.91 6.82
CA SER A 56 -14.80 5.25 8.25
C SER A 56 -13.83 4.41 9.07
N ALA A 57 -12.99 5.08 9.87
CA ALA A 57 -12.14 4.45 10.87
C ALA A 57 -12.39 5.08 12.24
N ILE A 58 -12.66 4.26 13.26
CA ILE A 58 -13.03 4.69 14.61
C ILE A 58 -12.18 3.98 15.65
N VAL A 59 -11.73 4.72 16.67
CA VAL A 59 -11.00 4.18 17.82
C VAL A 59 -11.68 4.57 19.14
N PHE A 60 -11.84 3.58 20.02
CA PHE A 60 -12.39 3.72 21.37
C PHE A 60 -11.32 3.37 22.40
N ALA A 61 -11.15 4.21 23.42
CA ALA A 61 -10.23 3.98 24.54
C ALA A 61 -10.96 4.21 25.87
N ASN A 62 -11.06 3.20 26.73
CA ASN A 62 -11.87 3.26 27.95
C ASN A 62 -11.06 3.47 29.26
N GLY A 63 -9.73 3.32 29.23
CA GLY A 63 -8.86 3.57 30.38
C GLY A 63 -8.83 2.49 31.47
N MET A 64 -9.43 1.33 31.25
CA MET A 64 -9.54 0.25 32.25
C MET A 64 -8.25 -0.55 32.49
N ALA A 65 -7.18 -0.33 31.71
CA ALA A 65 -5.93 -1.08 31.83
C ALA A 65 -5.08 -0.77 33.08
N GLY A 66 -5.46 0.24 33.88
CA GLY A 66 -4.75 0.63 35.10
C GLY A 66 -3.37 1.27 34.88
N ASN A 67 -2.98 1.54 33.63
CA ASN A 67 -1.74 2.23 33.30
C ASN A 67 -1.80 3.72 33.65
N LYS A 68 -0.64 4.36 33.84
CA LYS A 68 -0.56 5.84 33.89
C LYS A 68 -1.04 6.42 32.56
N ILE A 69 -1.73 7.56 32.62
CA ILE A 69 -2.24 8.24 31.43
C ILE A 69 -1.12 8.48 30.42
N VAL A 70 -1.26 7.89 29.24
CA VAL A 70 -0.32 8.04 28.13
C VAL A 70 -0.44 9.45 27.57
N LYS A 71 0.69 10.18 27.60
CA LYS A 71 0.82 11.55 27.12
C LYS A 71 1.73 11.62 25.90
N LYS A 72 1.49 12.61 25.05
CA LYS A 72 2.34 12.85 23.87
C LYS A 72 3.81 13.01 24.28
N GLY A 73 4.70 12.35 23.56
CA GLY A 73 6.15 12.42 23.78
C GLY A 73 6.68 11.49 24.88
N SER A 74 5.82 10.78 25.62
CA SER A 74 6.27 9.75 26.56
C SER A 74 6.73 8.48 25.86
N ALA A 75 7.51 7.66 26.56
CA ALA A 75 7.88 6.32 26.08
C ALA A 75 6.63 5.44 25.83
N ASP A 76 5.61 5.55 26.68
CA ASP A 76 4.35 4.82 26.54
C ASP A 76 3.56 5.26 25.30
N TYR A 77 3.63 6.54 24.91
CA TYR A 77 3.03 7.00 23.66
C TYR A 77 3.70 6.36 22.45
N SER A 78 5.02 6.25 22.45
CA SER A 78 5.75 5.56 21.38
C SER A 78 5.35 4.09 21.30
N ARG A 79 5.22 3.40 22.43
CA ARG A 79 4.74 2.00 22.49
C ARG A 79 3.32 1.87 21.93
N PHE A 80 2.40 2.70 22.41
CA PHE A 80 1.00 2.71 21.95
C PHE A 80 0.91 3.01 20.45
N SER A 81 1.59 4.05 19.99
CA SER A 81 1.60 4.47 18.57
C SER A 81 2.16 3.37 17.67
N ASN A 82 3.24 2.69 18.09
CA ASN A 82 3.82 1.59 17.33
C ASN A 82 2.88 0.37 17.27
N ALA A 83 2.24 0.02 18.38
CA ALA A 83 1.25 -1.07 18.42
C ALA A 83 0.05 -0.76 17.51
N LEU A 84 -0.46 0.46 17.56
CA LEU A 84 -1.57 0.89 16.70
C LEU A 84 -1.17 0.91 15.22
N LYS A 85 0.03 1.42 14.88
CA LYS A 85 0.56 1.36 13.51
C LYS A 85 0.72 -0.07 12.99
N PHE A 86 1.21 -0.97 13.84
CA PHE A 86 1.34 -2.38 13.50
C PHE A 86 -0.02 -3.00 13.19
N ILE A 87 -0.99 -2.88 14.11
CA ILE A 87 -2.32 -3.47 13.93
C ILE A 87 -3.03 -2.85 12.72
N SER A 88 -2.99 -1.54 12.54
CA SER A 88 -3.60 -0.88 11.38
C SER A 88 -2.95 -1.35 10.07
N GLY A 89 -1.63 -1.53 10.05
CA GLY A 89 -0.91 -2.09 8.89
C GLY A 89 -1.33 -3.51 8.56
N GLU A 90 -1.44 -4.38 9.57
CA GLU A 90 -1.88 -5.77 9.37
C GLU A 90 -3.33 -5.86 8.90
N LEU A 91 -4.24 -5.02 9.43
CA LEU A 91 -5.62 -4.95 8.96
C LEU A 91 -5.71 -4.43 7.51
N ALA A 92 -4.91 -3.42 7.16
CA ALA A 92 -4.87 -2.88 5.81
C ALA A 92 -4.38 -3.94 4.79
N LYS A 93 -3.34 -4.70 5.12
CA LYS A 93 -2.87 -5.81 4.26
C LYS A 93 -3.92 -6.91 4.10
N LYS A 94 -4.66 -7.23 5.18
CA LYS A 94 -5.75 -8.21 5.13
C LYS A 94 -6.86 -7.79 4.16
N ILE A 95 -7.22 -6.51 4.13
CA ILE A 95 -8.17 -5.97 3.14
C ILE A 95 -7.67 -6.22 1.71
N VAL A 96 -6.40 -5.96 1.43
CA VAL A 96 -5.81 -6.19 0.10
C VAL A 96 -5.77 -7.68 -0.27
N LEU A 97 -5.42 -8.53 0.70
CA LEU A 97 -5.40 -9.99 0.51
C LEU A 97 -6.80 -10.57 0.26
N ASP A 98 -7.83 -9.93 0.82
CA ASP A 98 -9.25 -10.27 0.65
C ASP A 98 -9.92 -9.45 -0.47
N GLY A 99 -9.11 -8.82 -1.33
CA GLY A 99 -9.62 -8.09 -2.50
C GLY A 99 -10.42 -9.02 -3.41
N GLU A 100 -11.47 -8.50 -4.04
CA GLU A 100 -12.37 -9.31 -4.86
C GLU A 100 -11.63 -10.00 -6.02
N GLY A 101 -11.62 -11.34 -6.00
CA GLY A 101 -10.89 -12.13 -6.99
C GLY A 101 -9.36 -12.02 -6.91
N ALA A 102 -8.80 -11.39 -5.88
CA ALA A 102 -7.36 -11.27 -5.67
C ALA A 102 -6.73 -12.65 -5.40
N ARG A 103 -5.55 -12.88 -5.98
CA ARG A 103 -4.75 -14.09 -5.77
C ARG A 103 -3.34 -13.78 -5.29
N ARG A 104 -2.87 -12.55 -5.53
CA ARG A 104 -1.53 -12.09 -5.16
C ARG A 104 -1.60 -10.74 -4.47
N PHE A 105 -0.82 -10.60 -3.42
CA PHE A 105 -0.51 -9.34 -2.76
C PHE A 105 0.74 -8.72 -3.36
N VAL A 106 0.74 -7.40 -3.51
CA VAL A 106 1.84 -6.63 -4.09
C VAL A 106 2.17 -5.45 -3.17
N GLU A 107 3.43 -5.34 -2.76
CA GLU A 107 3.97 -4.12 -2.16
C GLU A 107 4.71 -3.33 -3.23
N ILE A 108 4.25 -2.11 -3.50
CA ILE A 108 4.91 -1.16 -4.39
C ILE A 108 5.63 -0.14 -3.53
N LYS A 109 6.94 -0.03 -3.70
CA LYS A 109 7.78 0.93 -2.99
C LYS A 109 8.40 1.89 -3.98
N VAL A 110 8.26 3.18 -3.74
CA VAL A 110 8.93 4.24 -4.51
C VAL A 110 9.90 4.94 -3.58
N SER A 111 11.18 4.94 -3.93
CA SER A 111 12.27 5.61 -3.21
C SER A 111 12.98 6.64 -4.08
N GLY A 112 13.84 7.43 -3.46
CA GLY A 112 14.65 8.40 -4.19
C GLY A 112 13.84 9.57 -4.73
N ALA A 113 12.64 9.84 -4.21
CA ALA A 113 11.80 10.94 -4.69
C ALA A 113 12.23 12.28 -4.07
N LYS A 114 11.93 13.38 -4.77
CA LYS A 114 12.14 14.74 -4.26
C LYS A 114 11.27 15.04 -3.04
N THR A 115 10.03 14.56 -3.04
CA THR A 115 9.05 14.77 -1.96
C THR A 115 8.29 13.48 -1.68
N LYS A 116 7.73 13.33 -0.47
CA LYS A 116 6.86 12.20 -0.12
C LYS A 116 5.63 12.15 -1.04
N GLY A 117 5.06 13.30 -1.38
CA GLY A 117 3.92 13.40 -2.29
C GLY A 117 4.22 12.87 -3.71
N HIS A 118 5.43 13.12 -4.24
CA HIS A 118 5.83 12.53 -5.52
C HIS A 118 5.97 11.02 -5.45
N ALA A 119 6.62 10.49 -4.39
CA ALA A 119 6.75 9.05 -4.20
C ALA A 119 5.37 8.38 -4.09
N GLU A 120 4.48 8.98 -3.32
CA GLU A 120 3.11 8.52 -3.12
C GLU A 120 2.29 8.53 -4.42
N LYS A 121 2.34 9.61 -5.18
CA LYS A 121 1.63 9.72 -6.47
C LYS A 121 2.08 8.63 -7.44
N ILE A 122 3.39 8.39 -7.54
CA ILE A 122 3.94 7.33 -8.42
C ILE A 122 3.53 5.95 -7.90
N ALA A 123 3.65 5.69 -6.59
CA ALA A 123 3.31 4.39 -6.01
C ALA A 123 1.82 4.05 -6.23
N ARG A 124 0.93 5.02 -6.03
CA ARG A 124 -0.51 4.89 -6.27
C ARG A 124 -0.82 4.67 -7.76
N HIS A 125 -0.20 5.44 -8.65
CA HIS A 125 -0.38 5.28 -10.10
C HIS A 125 0.06 3.90 -10.62
N ILE A 126 1.11 3.31 -10.04
CA ILE A 126 1.52 1.94 -10.33
C ILE A 126 0.49 0.95 -9.77
N ALA A 127 0.02 1.17 -8.55
CA ALA A 127 -0.92 0.29 -7.86
C ALA A 127 -2.28 0.18 -8.57
N ASP A 128 -2.75 1.31 -9.12
CA ASP A 128 -4.06 1.41 -9.78
C ASP A 128 -4.00 1.03 -11.27
N SER A 129 -2.81 0.73 -11.81
CA SER A 129 -2.66 0.42 -13.24
C SER A 129 -3.17 -0.99 -13.58
N SER A 130 -4.28 -1.09 -14.33
CA SER A 130 -4.82 -2.37 -14.81
C SER A 130 -3.80 -3.19 -15.60
N LEU A 131 -2.90 -2.55 -16.37
CA LEU A 131 -1.83 -3.24 -17.11
C LEU A 131 -0.81 -3.89 -16.17
N ILE A 132 -0.50 -3.27 -15.03
CA ILE A 132 0.39 -3.83 -14.03
C ILE A 132 -0.33 -4.93 -13.26
N LYS A 133 -1.56 -4.70 -12.81
CA LYS A 133 -2.33 -5.68 -12.06
C LYS A 133 -2.59 -6.96 -12.85
N THR A 134 -2.88 -6.85 -14.15
CA THR A 134 -3.02 -8.02 -15.06
C THR A 134 -1.68 -8.69 -15.36
N MET A 135 -0.58 -7.94 -15.46
CA MET A 135 0.77 -8.50 -15.56
C MET A 135 1.11 -9.34 -14.32
N ILE A 136 0.79 -8.82 -13.13
CA ILE A 136 0.95 -9.56 -11.87
C ILE A 136 0.06 -10.81 -11.89
N ALA A 137 -1.21 -10.72 -12.32
CA ALA A 137 -2.12 -11.86 -12.42
C ALA A 137 -1.60 -12.95 -13.38
N GLY A 138 -1.04 -12.56 -14.52
CA GLY A 138 -0.44 -13.45 -15.51
C GLY A 138 0.91 -14.03 -15.10
N GLY A 139 1.53 -13.51 -14.03
CA GLY A 139 2.87 -13.94 -13.61
C GLY A 139 3.98 -13.51 -14.59
N ASP A 140 3.75 -12.45 -15.37
CA ASP A 140 4.71 -11.95 -16.37
C ASP A 140 5.61 -10.87 -15.75
N PRO A 141 6.93 -11.07 -15.63
CA PRO A 141 7.83 -10.08 -15.03
C PRO A 141 8.17 -8.94 -15.98
N ASN A 142 7.19 -8.12 -16.35
CA ASN A 142 7.32 -7.07 -17.35
C ASN A 142 7.63 -5.69 -16.72
N TRP A 143 8.92 -5.44 -16.48
CA TRP A 143 9.39 -4.16 -15.95
C TRP A 143 9.11 -2.97 -16.88
N GLY A 144 8.91 -3.21 -18.18
CA GLY A 144 8.56 -2.18 -19.15
C GLY A 144 7.20 -1.53 -18.83
N ARG A 145 6.22 -2.32 -18.40
CA ARG A 145 4.91 -1.80 -17.93
C ARG A 145 5.05 -0.92 -16.69
N VAL A 146 5.93 -1.31 -15.77
CA VAL A 146 6.25 -0.49 -14.57
C VAL A 146 6.92 0.81 -14.98
N ALA A 147 7.92 0.77 -15.86
CA ALA A 147 8.61 1.97 -16.36
C ALA A 147 7.64 2.94 -17.08
N ALA A 148 6.73 2.40 -17.92
CA ALA A 148 5.71 3.19 -18.59
C ALA A 148 4.71 3.82 -17.61
N SER A 149 4.27 3.07 -16.59
CA SER A 149 3.41 3.61 -15.52
C SER A 149 4.13 4.72 -14.75
N VAL A 150 5.39 4.52 -14.36
CA VAL A 150 6.21 5.57 -13.72
C VAL A 150 6.27 6.83 -14.60
N GLY A 151 6.55 6.70 -15.90
CA GLY A 151 6.61 7.82 -16.84
C GLY A 151 5.28 8.55 -17.04
N SER A 152 4.15 7.84 -16.94
CA SER A 152 2.79 8.39 -17.10
C SER A 152 2.16 8.91 -15.80
N SER A 153 2.87 8.84 -14.66
CA SER A 153 2.37 9.24 -13.33
C SER A 153 2.07 10.74 -13.17
N GLY A 154 2.39 11.57 -14.16
CA GLY A 154 2.28 13.02 -14.06
C GLY A 154 3.22 13.63 -13.01
N VAL A 155 4.34 12.96 -12.70
CA VAL A 155 5.47 13.50 -11.94
C VAL A 155 6.66 13.61 -12.88
N GLY A 156 7.39 14.74 -12.83
CA GLY A 156 8.60 14.91 -13.64
C GLY A 156 9.74 13.98 -13.19
N ILE A 157 10.12 13.03 -14.05
CA ILE A 157 11.11 11.98 -13.75
C ILE A 157 12.24 12.01 -14.79
N LYS A 158 13.47 11.74 -14.34
CA LYS A 158 14.63 11.55 -15.22
C LYS A 158 14.81 10.07 -15.51
N GLN A 159 14.42 9.61 -16.70
CA GLN A 159 14.52 8.19 -17.10
C GLN A 159 15.92 7.62 -16.89
N SER A 160 16.98 8.39 -17.20
CA SER A 160 18.39 7.99 -17.02
C SER A 160 18.81 7.73 -15.58
N LYS A 161 17.96 8.02 -14.60
CA LYS A 161 18.19 7.75 -13.18
C LYS A 161 17.31 6.63 -12.62
N LEU A 162 16.30 6.21 -13.38
CA LEU A 162 15.28 5.29 -12.93
C LEU A 162 15.84 3.87 -12.80
N SER A 163 15.63 3.25 -11.64
CA SER A 163 15.90 1.83 -11.42
C SER A 163 14.66 1.10 -10.94
N ILE A 164 14.47 -0.14 -11.38
CA ILE A 164 13.31 -0.98 -11.03
C ILE A 164 13.82 -2.33 -10.53
N TYR A 165 13.20 -2.82 -9.47
CA TYR A 165 13.46 -4.12 -8.87
C TYR A 165 12.17 -4.93 -8.75
N PHE A 166 12.27 -6.23 -8.96
CA PHE A 166 11.28 -7.21 -8.56
C PHE A 166 11.87 -8.06 -7.44
N GLY A 167 11.29 -8.00 -6.24
CA GLY A 167 11.94 -8.50 -5.03
C GLY A 167 13.37 -7.96 -4.92
N ASN A 168 14.34 -8.86 -4.79
CA ASN A 168 15.76 -8.52 -4.72
C ASN A 168 16.49 -8.47 -6.08
N LYS A 169 15.77 -8.51 -7.21
CA LYS A 169 16.37 -8.54 -8.55
C LYS A 169 16.21 -7.20 -9.26
N LEU A 170 17.33 -6.54 -9.55
CA LEU A 170 17.41 -5.32 -10.36
C LEU A 170 17.14 -5.64 -11.83
N VAL A 171 16.02 -5.18 -12.37
CA VAL A 171 15.59 -5.48 -13.75
C VAL A 171 15.82 -4.32 -14.71
N MET A 172 15.94 -3.11 -14.18
CA MET A 172 16.29 -1.92 -14.96
C MET A 172 17.16 -1.00 -14.09
N LYS A 173 18.24 -0.47 -14.67
CA LYS A 173 19.16 0.47 -14.00
C LYS A 173 19.41 1.65 -14.91
N ASN A 174 19.34 2.87 -14.37
CA ASN A 174 19.60 4.10 -15.11
C ASN A 174 18.80 4.20 -16.43
N GLY A 175 17.56 3.71 -16.43
CA GLY A 175 16.69 3.71 -17.61
C GLY A 175 16.97 2.64 -18.66
N ALA A 176 17.95 1.75 -18.43
CA ALA A 176 18.31 0.65 -19.33
C ALA A 176 18.02 -0.71 -18.71
N ALA A 177 17.67 -1.69 -19.56
CA ALA A 177 17.43 -3.06 -19.12
C ALA A 177 18.71 -3.67 -18.51
N VAL A 178 18.53 -4.44 -17.44
CA VAL A 178 19.62 -5.25 -16.85
C VAL A 178 19.40 -6.70 -17.26
N ASN A 179 20.49 -7.39 -17.63
CA ASN A 179 20.42 -8.82 -17.92
C ASN A 179 20.15 -9.61 -16.64
N VAL A 180 18.91 -10.08 -16.47
CA VAL A 180 18.49 -10.94 -15.36
C VAL A 180 17.82 -12.18 -15.92
N SER A 181 18.14 -13.33 -15.32
CA SER A 181 17.52 -14.61 -15.67
C SER A 181 15.98 -14.53 -15.58
N ARG A 182 15.31 -14.74 -16.72
CA ARG A 182 13.84 -14.83 -16.78
C ARG A 182 13.30 -15.90 -15.83
N LYS A 183 14.00 -17.03 -15.68
CA LYS A 183 13.64 -18.10 -14.72
C LYS A 183 13.62 -17.58 -13.28
N ALA A 184 14.59 -16.74 -12.89
CA ALA A 184 14.63 -16.14 -11.56
C ALA A 184 13.46 -15.18 -11.33
N LEU A 185 13.13 -14.36 -12.33
CA LEU A 185 12.00 -13.43 -12.26
C LEU A 185 10.65 -14.16 -12.20
N LEU A 186 10.47 -15.22 -12.99
CA LEU A 186 9.29 -16.09 -12.91
C LEU A 186 9.15 -16.72 -11.51
N GLY A 187 10.26 -17.06 -10.86
CA GLY A 187 10.25 -17.54 -9.48
C GLY A 187 9.69 -16.53 -8.47
N ILE A 188 9.91 -15.23 -8.69
CA ILE A 188 9.31 -14.15 -7.89
C ILE A 188 7.81 -14.05 -8.17
N PHE A 189 7.42 -14.02 -9.45
CA PHE A 189 6.03 -13.84 -9.87
C PHE A 189 5.13 -15.05 -9.60
N LYS A 190 5.70 -16.21 -9.26
CA LYS A 190 4.95 -17.37 -8.75
C LYS A 190 4.53 -17.24 -7.29
N LYS A 191 5.12 -16.32 -6.53
CA LYS A 191 4.79 -16.12 -5.11
C LYS A 191 3.42 -15.46 -4.95
N LYS A 192 2.82 -15.66 -3.77
CA LYS A 192 1.62 -14.92 -3.35
C LYS A 192 1.91 -13.47 -3.00
N GLU A 193 3.14 -13.18 -2.56
CA GLU A 193 3.59 -11.83 -2.21
C GLU A 193 4.72 -11.41 -3.14
N ILE A 194 4.53 -10.26 -3.79
CA ILE A 194 5.48 -9.69 -4.75
C ILE A 194 5.84 -8.28 -4.30
N GLU A 195 7.13 -7.96 -4.30
CA GLU A 195 7.61 -6.60 -4.07
C GLU A 195 8.05 -5.99 -5.41
N VAL A 196 7.60 -4.77 -5.68
CA VAL A 196 8.04 -3.94 -6.80
C VAL A 196 8.65 -2.67 -6.23
N THR A 197 9.95 -2.50 -6.39
CA THR A 197 10.65 -1.31 -5.93
C THR A 197 11.08 -0.45 -7.12
N VAL A 198 10.76 0.85 -7.05
CA VAL A 198 11.16 1.88 -8.02
C VAL A 198 12.04 2.89 -7.30
N ASP A 199 13.27 3.07 -7.79
CA ASP A 199 14.18 4.10 -7.30
C ASP A 199 14.34 5.22 -8.33
N LEU A 200 13.99 6.44 -7.93
CA LEU A 200 14.03 7.62 -8.79
C LEU A 200 15.37 8.37 -8.73
N ALA A 201 16.23 8.06 -7.75
CA ALA A 201 17.54 8.70 -7.51
C ALA A 201 17.54 10.25 -7.69
N SER A 202 16.47 10.88 -7.22
CA SER A 202 16.14 12.30 -7.38
C SER A 202 15.97 13.05 -6.05
N GLY A 203 16.08 12.37 -4.91
CA GLY A 203 15.95 12.90 -3.55
C GLY A 203 16.03 11.78 -2.51
N SER A 204 15.53 12.02 -1.29
CA SER A 204 15.58 11.05 -0.17
C SER A 204 14.20 10.59 0.31
N SER A 205 13.12 11.12 -0.27
CA SER A 205 11.76 10.75 0.13
C SER A 205 11.36 9.39 -0.44
N SER A 206 10.50 8.69 0.29
CA SER A 206 9.92 7.42 -0.14
C SER A 206 8.46 7.31 0.27
N SER A 207 7.75 6.42 -0.41
CA SER A 207 6.39 6.00 -0.07
C SER A 207 6.17 4.55 -0.50
N LYS A 208 5.16 3.92 0.08
CA LYS A 208 4.73 2.57 -0.29
C LYS A 208 3.22 2.49 -0.39
N VAL A 209 2.75 1.63 -1.28
CA VAL A 209 1.33 1.29 -1.45
C VAL A 209 1.22 -0.22 -1.58
N TRP A 210 0.21 -0.81 -0.96
CA TRP A 210 -0.14 -2.22 -1.10
C TRP A 210 -1.33 -2.38 -2.04
N THR A 211 -1.27 -3.35 -2.92
CA THR A 211 -2.34 -3.67 -3.85
C THR A 211 -2.38 -5.15 -4.17
N CYS A 212 -3.32 -5.56 -5.01
CA CYS A 212 -3.47 -6.93 -5.48
C CYS A 212 -3.39 -7.02 -7.01
N ASP A 213 -3.43 -8.24 -7.53
CA ASP A 213 -3.61 -8.48 -8.96
C ASP A 213 -5.06 -8.21 -9.43
N LEU A 214 -5.25 -8.09 -10.74
CA LEU A 214 -6.57 -7.94 -11.38
C LEU A 214 -6.84 -9.22 -12.17
N THR A 215 -7.92 -9.92 -11.83
CA THR A 215 -8.24 -11.25 -12.34
C THR A 215 -9.60 -11.26 -13.05
N GLU A 216 -9.87 -12.32 -13.81
CA GLU A 216 -11.19 -12.56 -14.39
C GLU A 216 -12.28 -12.72 -13.32
N GLU A 217 -11.91 -13.20 -12.13
CA GLU A 217 -12.82 -13.37 -11.01
C GLU A 217 -13.35 -12.03 -10.49
N TYR A 218 -12.49 -11.00 -10.44
CA TYR A 218 -12.92 -9.64 -10.12
C TYR A 218 -14.04 -9.17 -11.07
N VAL A 219 -13.85 -9.39 -12.38
CA VAL A 219 -14.85 -9.05 -13.41
C VAL A 219 -16.12 -9.87 -13.21
N ARG A 220 -15.99 -11.18 -12.94
CA ARG A 220 -17.15 -12.07 -12.72
C ARG A 220 -17.98 -11.66 -11.52
N ILE A 221 -17.34 -11.28 -10.40
CA ILE A 221 -18.02 -10.80 -9.19
C ILE A 221 -18.77 -9.50 -9.51
N ASN A 222 -18.07 -8.50 -10.05
CA ASN A 222 -18.61 -7.15 -10.24
C ASN A 222 -19.53 -6.99 -11.45
N SER A 223 -19.59 -7.94 -12.38
CA SER A 223 -20.54 -7.93 -13.51
C SER A 223 -21.87 -8.63 -13.21
N ARG A 224 -21.94 -9.39 -12.11
CA ARG A 224 -23.10 -10.24 -11.78
C ARG A 224 -23.80 -9.82 -10.49
N TYR A 225 -23.13 -9.06 -9.63
CA TYR A 225 -23.72 -8.50 -8.42
C TYR A 225 -24.29 -7.12 -8.71
N GLU A 226 -25.57 -6.92 -8.38
CA GLU A 226 -26.18 -5.59 -8.27
C GLU A 226 -25.88 -5.05 -6.86
N THR A 227 -25.39 -3.81 -6.77
CA THR A 227 -25.00 -3.11 -5.53
C THR A 227 -25.98 -2.02 -5.16
#